data_AF-A0A2G6MWL5-F1
#
_entry.id   AF-A0A2G6MWL5-F1
#
_cell.length_a   1.000
_cell.length_b   1.000
_cell.length_c   1.000
_cell.angle_alpha   90.00
_cell.angle_beta   90.00
_cell.angle_gamma   90.00
#
_symmetry.space_group_name_H-M   'P 1'
#
loop_
_entity.id
_entity.type
_entity.pdbx_description
1 polymer ?
#
loop_
_entity_poly.entity_id
_entity_poly.type
_entity_poly.pdbx_seq_one_letter_code
_entity_poly.pdbx_strand_id
1 'polypeptide(L)' 'MGKSECPTCQGKGKIEGVCETAGEWQGNDTADGQVCTPDQDCPTCNGTGYLED' A
#
# COMPACT_ATOMS: atom_id res chain seq x y z
N MET A 1 23.93 12.63 10.36
CA MET A 1 22.51 12.25 10.45
C MET A 1 22.17 11.42 9.23
N GLY A 2 22.02 10.11 9.40
CA GLY A 2 21.61 9.22 8.31
C GLY A 2 20.09 9.26 8.17
N LYS A 3 19.59 9.53 6.98
CA LYS A 3 18.17 9.34 6.66
C LYS A 3 18.06 7.90 6.19
N SER A 4 17.43 7.04 6.97
CA SER A 4 17.21 5.66 6.53
C SER A 4 15.96 5.65 5.66
N GLU A 5 16.02 5.06 4.46
CA GLU A 5 14.82 4.86 3.66
C GLU A 5 13.82 4.01 4.46
N CYS A 6 12.55 4.41 4.45
CA CYS A 6 11.54 3.69 5.20
C CYS A 6 11.37 2.30 4.57
N PRO A 7 11.66 1.20 5.29
CA PRO A 7 11.65 -0.15 4.71
C PRO A 7 10.23 -0.58 4.30
N THR A 8 9.21 -0.04 4.96
CA THR A 8 7.80 -0.37 4.73
C THR A 8 7.30 0.18 3.39
N CYS A 9 7.75 1.35 2.96
CA CYS A 9 7.35 1.98 1.70
C CYS A 9 8.50 2.20 0.72
N GLN A 10 9.69 1.68 1.03
CA GLN A 10 10.91 1.77 0.22
C GLN A 10 11.22 3.21 -0.26
N GLY A 11 11.11 4.19 0.64
CA GLY A 11 11.36 5.59 0.27
C GLY A 11 10.18 6.33 -0.36
N LYS A 12 9.05 5.65 -0.67
CA LYS A 12 7.92 6.28 -1.37
C LYS A 12 6.99 7.12 -0.48
N GLY A 13 7.04 6.93 0.84
CA GLY A 13 6.18 7.63 1.79
C GLY A 13 4.73 7.12 1.82
N LYS A 14 4.28 6.42 0.79
CA LYS A 14 2.95 5.81 0.70
C LYS A 14 3.05 4.33 0.39
N ILE A 15 2.09 3.57 0.90
CA ILE A 15 1.86 2.18 0.54
C ILE A 15 0.89 2.20 -0.63
N GLU A 16 1.38 1.80 -1.81
CA GLU A 16 0.56 1.71 -3.00
C GLU A 16 -0.54 0.67 -2.77
N GLY A 17 -1.76 1.09 -3.04
CA GLY A 17 -2.93 0.23 -2.99
C GLY A 17 -2.77 -0.97 -3.93
N VAL A 18 -3.02 -2.16 -3.42
CA VAL A 18 -3.03 -3.38 -4.22
C VAL A 18 -4.47 -3.71 -4.62
N CYS A 19 -4.66 -4.02 -5.91
CA CYS A 19 -5.89 -4.58 -6.42
C CYS A 19 -5.80 -6.09 -6.29
N GLU A 20 -6.45 -6.63 -5.26
CA GLU A 20 -6.56 -8.08 -5.07
C GLU A 20 -7.94 -8.56 -5.49
N THR A 21 -7.96 -9.65 -6.25
CA THR A 21 -9.20 -10.33 -6.63
C THR A 21 -9.64 -11.19 -5.45
N ALA A 22 -10.70 -10.79 -4.75
CA ALA A 22 -11.22 -11.50 -3.59
C ALA A 22 -11.97 -12.78 -4.03
N GLY A 23 -11.21 -13.83 -4.34
CA GLY A 23 -11.67 -15.02 -5.05
C GLY A 23 -12.48 -16.05 -4.25
N GLU A 24 -12.95 -15.77 -3.03
CA GLU A 24 -13.59 -16.83 -2.23
C GLU A 24 -15.12 -16.97 -2.44
N TRP A 25 -15.84 -16.00 -3.02
CA TRP A 25 -17.32 -16.08 -3.14
C TRP A 25 -17.98 -15.39 -4.34
N GLN A 26 -17.32 -15.27 -5.50
CA GLN A 26 -17.96 -14.60 -6.66
C GLN A 26 -18.46 -15.58 -7.71
N GLY A 27 -19.77 -15.86 -7.63
CA GLY A 27 -20.54 -16.44 -8.72
C GLY A 27 -20.54 -15.51 -9.92
N ASN A 28 -20.00 -16.03 -11.02
CA ASN A 28 -20.18 -15.65 -12.42
C ASN A 28 -21.11 -14.44 -12.71
N ASP A 29 -20.63 -13.22 -12.48
CA ASP A 29 -21.03 -12.04 -13.25
C ASP A 29 -19.90 -11.00 -13.19
N THR A 30 -19.74 -10.26 -14.28
CA THR A 30 -18.42 -9.76 -14.72
C THR A 30 -18.30 -8.27 -14.41
N ALA A 31 -17.25 -7.85 -13.69
CA ALA A 31 -16.48 -6.59 -13.84
C ALA A 31 -15.90 -6.02 -12.52
N ASP A 32 -16.53 -6.28 -11.36
CA ASP A 32 -16.29 -5.50 -10.11
C ASP A 32 -15.80 -6.39 -8.94
N GLY A 33 -14.97 -7.39 -9.23
CA GLY A 33 -14.44 -8.35 -8.23
C GLY A 33 -13.04 -8.04 -7.70
N GLN A 34 -12.40 -6.98 -8.20
CA GLN A 34 -11.11 -6.51 -7.71
C GLN A 34 -11.34 -5.50 -6.60
N VAL A 35 -10.99 -5.88 -5.37
CA VAL A 35 -10.94 -4.95 -4.25
C VAL A 35 -9.59 -4.26 -4.33
N CYS A 36 -9.58 -3.06 -4.91
CA CYS A 36 -8.42 -2.18 -4.83
C CYS A 36 -8.42 -1.50 -3.46
N THR A 37 -7.40 -1.83 -2.66
CA THR A 37 -7.09 -1.01 -1.49
C THR A 37 -6.63 0.37 -1.99
N PRO A 38 -7.09 1.49 -1.41
CA PRO A 38 -6.59 2.81 -1.78
C PRO A 38 -5.14 2.97 -1.32
N ASP A 39 -4.37 3.89 -1.94
CA ASP A 39 -3.05 4.24 -1.41
C ASP A 39 -3.18 4.77 0.03
N GLN A 40 -2.35 4.24 0.91
CA GLN A 40 -2.35 4.62 2.32
C GLN A 40 -1.03 5.32 2.65
N ASP A 41 -1.10 6.32 3.51
CA ASP A 41 0.10 6.91 4.08
C ASP A 41 0.91 5.84 4.80
N CYS A 42 2.22 5.80 4.60
CA CYS A 42 3.05 4.82 5.27
C CYS A 42 3.17 5.19 6.76
N PRO A 43 2.58 4.41 7.68
CA PRO A 43 2.51 4.79 9.10
C PRO A 43 3.90 4.78 9.76
N THR A 44 4.85 4.05 9.19
CA THR A 44 6.22 3.95 9.69
C THR A 44 6.99 5.26 9.52
N CYS A 45 6.79 5.97 8.41
CA CYS A 45 7.46 7.24 8.13
C CYS A 45 6.50 8.43 8.06
N ASN A 46 5.21 8.25 8.37
CA ASN A 46 4.18 9.29 8.33
C ASN A 46 4.20 10.09 7.01
N GLY A 47 4.23 9.39 5.88
CA GLY A 47 4.19 10.06 4.57
C GLY A 47 5.50 10.62 4.06
N THR A 48 6.56 10.64 4.88
CA THR A 48 7.82 11.29 4.51
C THR A 48 8.71 10.43 3.60
N GLY A 49 8.56 9.10 3.65
CA GLY A 49 9.39 8.14 2.93
C GLY A 49 10.70 7.78 3.63
N TYR A 50 11.06 8.47 4.71
CA TYR A 50 12.32 8.27 5.41
C TYR A 50 12.08 8.16 6.91
N LEU A 51 12.85 7.29 7.56
CA LEU A 51 12.95 7.25 9.00
C LEU A 51 14.05 8.22 9.43
N GLU A 52 13.69 9.20 10.26
CA GLU A 52 14.66 9.98 11.01
C GLU A 52 15.11 9.12 12.20
N ASP A 53 16.38 8.71 12.17
CA ASP A 53 17.06 8.03 13.29
C ASP A 53 17.52 9.04 14.35
#